data_AF-A0AAW4BP08-F1
#
_entry.id   AF-A0AAW4BP08-F1
#
_cell.length_a   1.000
_cell.length_b   1.000
_cell.length_c   1.000
_cell.angle_alpha   90.00
_cell.angle_beta   90.00
_cell.angle_gamma   90.00
#
_symmetry.space_group_name_H-M   'P 1'
#
loop_
_entity.id
_entity.type
_entity.pdbx_description
1 polymer ?
#
loop_
_entity_poly.entity_id
_entity_poly.type
_entity_poly.pdbx_seq_one_letter_code
_entity_poly.pdbx_strand_id
1 'polypeptide(L)'
;TLIGLALASVMALSGCSAVTTAVKKRNLEVQTQMSETVWLDPVGADKRTVFVQVRNTTDKPIDIMDALSTKLSNKGYRVVQDPDAAHYWVQTNILKLDKMDLREAQGFLSSGYGAGISGAALGALATGAFTSHNNTLAAGGLIGATVGLVADAIVEDVNYAMITDVQIVEKTDQQVQTTEQANIKSGSSSSTQTTLTTLDNKKRFQTRIL
;
A
#
# COMPACT_ATOMS: atom_id res chain seq x y z
N THR A 1 46.92 20.64 43.64
CA THR A 1 46.88 20.00 42.30
C THR A 1 45.85 18.87 42.18
N LEU A 2 44.85 18.77 43.08
CA LEU A 2 43.79 17.74 43.02
C LEU A 2 42.47 18.23 42.37
N ILE A 3 42.29 19.54 42.19
CA ILE A 3 41.04 20.12 41.66
C ILE A 3 41.01 20.08 40.11
N GLY A 4 42.15 20.15 39.44
CA GLY A 4 42.23 20.11 37.97
C GLY A 4 41.94 18.73 37.36
N LEU A 5 42.18 17.65 38.11
CA LEU A 5 41.99 16.27 37.62
C LEU A 5 40.51 15.84 37.65
N ALA A 6 39.72 16.39 38.57
CA ALA A 6 38.30 16.13 38.67
C ALA A 6 37.51 16.77 37.51
N LEU A 7 37.96 17.92 37.00
CA LEU A 7 37.25 18.64 35.92
C LEU A 7 37.51 18.05 34.53
N ALA A 8 38.68 17.43 34.31
CA ALA A 8 39.00 16.72 33.06
C ALA A 8 38.24 15.39 32.91
N SER A 9 37.79 14.81 34.02
CA SER A 9 37.11 13.50 34.04
C SER A 9 35.63 13.56 33.66
N VAL A 10 35.01 14.76 33.71
CA VAL A 10 33.59 14.95 33.38
C VAL A 10 33.37 15.20 31.88
N MET A 11 34.41 15.61 31.15
CA MET A 11 34.32 15.83 29.68
C MET A 11 34.57 14.57 28.84
N ALA A 12 34.99 13.46 29.45
CA ALA A 12 35.27 12.22 28.74
C ALA A 12 34.05 11.28 28.60
N LEU A 13 32.90 11.59 29.21
CA LEU A 13 31.71 10.72 29.21
C LEU A 13 30.55 11.19 28.33
N SER A 14 30.65 12.35 27.67
CA SER A 14 29.59 12.88 26.78
C SER A 14 29.68 12.37 25.33
N GLY A 15 30.47 11.33 25.06
CA GLY A 15 30.72 10.82 23.71
C GLY A 15 30.06 9.48 23.32
N CYS A 16 29.39 8.77 24.23
CA CYS A 16 29.00 7.37 23.96
C CYS A 16 27.53 7.15 23.55
N SER A 17 26.67 8.17 23.57
CA SER A 17 25.23 8.01 23.29
C SER A 17 24.79 8.35 21.86
N ALA A 18 25.67 8.86 21.01
CA ALA A 18 25.33 9.21 19.61
C ALA A 18 25.55 8.07 18.61
N VAL A 19 26.30 7.01 18.98
CA VAL A 19 26.64 5.91 18.06
C VAL A 19 25.50 4.89 17.90
N THR A 20 24.58 4.78 18.88
CA THR A 20 23.47 3.82 18.83
C THR A 20 22.34 4.20 17.87
N THR A 21 22.16 5.49 17.57
CA THR A 21 21.18 5.94 16.56
C THR A 21 21.69 5.73 15.13
N ALA A 22 23.01 5.86 14.90
CA ALA A 22 23.61 5.66 13.58
C ALA A 22 23.61 4.19 13.13
N VAL A 23 23.62 3.23 14.06
CA VAL A 23 23.61 1.79 13.74
C VAL A 23 22.19 1.27 13.47
N LYS A 24 21.16 1.85 14.10
CA LYS A 24 19.76 1.47 13.85
C LYS A 24 19.26 1.82 12.44
N LYS A 25 19.91 2.77 11.74
CA LYS A 25 19.53 3.21 10.39
C LYS A 25 20.20 2.44 9.23
N ARG A 26 20.96 1.37 9.52
CA ARG A 26 21.69 0.61 8.47
C ARG A 26 20.94 -0.62 7.95
N ASN A 27 19.91 -1.08 8.63
CA ASN A 27 19.05 -2.14 8.12
C ASN A 27 17.79 -1.51 7.55
N LEU A 28 17.63 -1.64 6.23
CA LEU A 28 16.36 -1.40 5.57
C LEU A 28 15.37 -2.44 6.11
N GLU A 29 14.48 -2.02 7.00
CA GLU A 29 13.38 -2.86 7.43
C GLU A 29 12.28 -2.80 6.38
N VAL A 30 12.11 -3.90 5.65
CA VAL A 30 11.04 -4.02 4.65
C VAL A 30 9.79 -4.53 5.36
N GLN A 31 8.83 -3.64 5.56
CA GLN A 31 7.49 -3.99 6.02
C GLN A 31 6.57 -4.09 4.82
N THR A 32 5.82 -5.19 4.72
CA THR A 32 4.85 -5.39 3.64
C THR A 32 3.45 -5.50 4.24
N GLN A 33 2.54 -4.63 3.82
CA GLN A 33 1.15 -4.62 4.29
C GLN A 33 0.18 -4.74 3.11
N MET A 34 -0.96 -5.38 3.33
CA MET A 34 -2.02 -5.54 2.32
C MET A 34 -3.29 -4.81 2.79
N SER A 35 -3.98 -4.13 1.88
CA SER A 35 -5.25 -3.45 2.19
C SER A 35 -6.33 -4.47 2.54
N GLU A 36 -6.33 -5.58 1.81
CA GLU A 36 -7.26 -6.69 2.00
C GLU A 36 -6.51 -8.01 1.88
N THR A 37 -6.89 -8.99 2.72
CA THR A 37 -6.31 -10.33 2.63
C THR A 37 -6.95 -11.09 1.48
N VAL A 38 -6.13 -11.64 0.59
CA VAL A 38 -6.59 -12.48 -0.52
C VAL A 38 -6.40 -13.94 -0.18
N TRP A 39 -7.50 -14.70 -0.20
CA TRP A 39 -7.50 -16.16 -0.10
C TRP A 39 -7.81 -16.76 -1.47
N LEU A 40 -7.00 -17.72 -1.89
CA LEU A 40 -7.22 -18.49 -3.12
C LEU A 40 -7.50 -19.93 -2.74
N ASP A 41 -8.43 -20.56 -3.46
CA ASP A 41 -8.69 -21.97 -3.30
C ASP A 41 -7.48 -22.78 -3.78
N PRO A 42 -7.02 -23.80 -3.02
CA PRO A 42 -5.90 -24.63 -3.44
C PRO A 42 -6.30 -25.48 -4.65
N VAL A 43 -5.39 -25.57 -5.62
CA VAL A 43 -5.60 -26.36 -6.85
C VAL A 43 -4.55 -27.45 -7.04
N GLY A 44 -4.92 -28.44 -7.85
CA GLY A 44 -4.04 -29.51 -8.31
C GLY A 44 -2.78 -28.96 -8.99
N ALA A 45 -1.69 -29.73 -8.94
CA ALA A 45 -0.40 -29.32 -9.48
C ALA A 45 -0.44 -29.04 -11.00
N ASP A 46 -1.30 -29.75 -11.72
CA ASP A 46 -1.60 -29.57 -13.14
C ASP A 46 -2.18 -28.19 -13.47
N LYS A 47 -2.94 -27.61 -12.53
CA LYS A 47 -3.57 -26.28 -12.63
C LYS A 47 -2.71 -25.16 -12.07
N ARG A 48 -1.47 -25.41 -11.62
CA ARG A 48 -0.55 -24.36 -11.14
C ARG A 48 0.15 -23.64 -12.29
N THR A 49 -0.62 -23.08 -13.23
CA THR A 49 -0.11 -22.21 -14.29
C THR A 49 -0.46 -20.76 -14.00
N VAL A 50 0.50 -19.86 -14.21
CA VAL A 50 0.33 -18.44 -13.93
C VAL A 50 0.80 -17.57 -15.09
N PHE A 51 -0.04 -16.63 -15.51
CA PHE A 51 0.35 -15.53 -16.39
C PHE A 51 0.70 -14.32 -15.52
N VAL A 52 1.84 -13.68 -15.76
CA VAL A 52 2.32 -12.54 -14.98
C VAL A 52 2.39 -11.31 -15.87
N GLN A 53 1.78 -10.22 -15.42
CA GLN A 53 1.87 -8.93 -16.07
C GLN A 53 2.19 -7.86 -15.03
N VAL A 54 3.29 -7.14 -15.25
CA VAL A 54 3.69 -6.03 -14.40
C VAL A 54 3.57 -4.75 -15.20
N ARG A 55 2.88 -3.77 -14.63
CA ARG A 55 2.80 -2.40 -15.14
C ARG A 55 3.48 -1.48 -14.14
N ASN A 56 4.13 -0.44 -14.67
CA ASN A 56 4.74 0.60 -13.88
C ASN A 56 4.18 1.95 -14.35
N THR A 57 3.43 2.61 -13.47
CA THR A 57 2.85 3.95 -13.71
C THR A 57 3.67 5.04 -13.02
N THR A 58 4.78 4.67 -12.37
CA THR A 58 5.70 5.63 -11.74
C THR A 58 6.63 6.28 -12.76
N ASP A 59 7.30 7.34 -12.32
CA ASP A 59 8.38 7.99 -13.06
C ASP A 59 9.75 7.31 -12.83
N LYS A 60 9.80 6.17 -12.13
CA LYS A 60 11.03 5.46 -11.77
C LYS A 60 11.23 4.23 -12.67
N PRO A 61 12.46 3.96 -13.16
CA PRO A 61 12.75 2.82 -14.04
C PRO A 61 12.85 1.52 -13.24
N ILE A 62 11.70 0.97 -12.85
CA ILE A 62 11.60 -0.24 -12.03
C ILE A 62 10.86 -1.31 -12.78
N ASP A 63 11.44 -2.50 -12.75
CA ASP A 63 10.84 -3.72 -13.25
C ASP A 63 10.99 -4.83 -12.20
N ILE A 64 9.87 -5.46 -11.86
CA ILE A 64 9.80 -6.57 -10.90
C ILE A 64 9.33 -7.88 -11.55
N MET A 65 9.12 -7.90 -12.88
CA MET A 65 8.54 -9.03 -13.59
C MET A 65 9.35 -10.30 -13.43
N ASP A 66 10.67 -10.24 -13.65
CA ASP A 66 11.55 -11.41 -13.56
C ASP A 66 11.68 -11.93 -12.13
N ALA A 67 11.79 -11.01 -11.16
CA ALA A 67 11.85 -11.35 -9.75
C ALA A 67 10.56 -12.03 -9.28
N LEU A 68 9.40 -11.48 -9.66
CA LEU A 68 8.09 -12.05 -9.34
C LEU A 68 7.90 -13.42 -9.99
N SER A 69 8.22 -13.54 -11.27
CA SER A 69 8.13 -14.80 -12.03
C SER A 69 8.99 -15.89 -11.39
N THR A 70 10.23 -15.56 -11.03
CA THR A 70 11.16 -16.48 -10.35
C THR A 70 10.61 -16.93 -8.99
N LYS A 71 10.05 -16.00 -8.19
CA LYS A 71 9.46 -16.33 -6.89
C LYS A 71 8.23 -17.24 -7.04
N LEU A 72 7.40 -17.02 -8.06
CA LEU A 72 6.25 -17.87 -8.37
C LEU A 72 6.69 -19.27 -8.83
N SER A 73 7.72 -19.35 -9.68
CA SER A 73 8.31 -20.64 -10.08
C SER A 73 8.88 -21.42 -8.90
N ASN A 74 9.58 -20.75 -7.99
CA ASN A 74 10.09 -21.38 -6.76
C ASN A 74 8.97 -21.85 -5.82
N LYS A 75 7.77 -21.25 -5.91
CA LYS A 75 6.56 -21.72 -5.20
C LYS A 75 5.85 -22.87 -5.92
N GLY A 76 6.36 -23.33 -7.06
CA GLY A 76 5.83 -24.45 -7.84
C GLY A 76 4.79 -24.06 -8.88
N TYR A 77 4.72 -22.79 -9.28
CA TYR A 77 3.89 -22.34 -10.40
C TYR A 77 4.67 -22.36 -11.72
N ARG A 78 4.05 -22.86 -12.79
CA ARG A 78 4.58 -22.73 -14.14
C ARG A 78 4.15 -21.39 -14.73
N VAL A 79 5.11 -20.48 -14.92
CA VAL A 79 4.84 -19.20 -15.57
C VAL A 79 4.64 -19.44 -17.07
N VAL A 80 3.52 -18.96 -17.60
CA VAL A 80 3.15 -19.09 -19.02
C VAL A 80 2.99 -17.70 -19.63
N GLN A 81 3.29 -17.58 -20.93
CA GLN A 81 3.18 -16.31 -21.67
C GLN A 81 1.77 -16.08 -22.22
N ASP A 82 1.04 -17.15 -22.49
CA ASP A 82 -0.33 -17.08 -22.99
C ASP A 82 -1.31 -16.99 -21.80
N PRO A 83 -2.08 -15.90 -21.67
CA PRO A 83 -3.07 -15.76 -20.61
C PRO A 83 -4.18 -16.82 -20.70
N ASP A 84 -4.52 -17.32 -21.89
CA ASP A 84 -5.62 -18.28 -22.05
C ASP A 84 -5.26 -19.68 -21.54
N ALA A 85 -3.97 -20.03 -21.59
CA ALA A 85 -3.38 -21.25 -21.05
C ALA A 85 -3.12 -21.18 -19.54
N ALA A 86 -3.24 -20.00 -18.92
CA ALA A 86 -3.02 -19.80 -17.50
C ALA A 86 -4.29 -20.09 -16.69
N HIS A 87 -4.12 -20.76 -15.55
CA HIS A 87 -5.19 -20.93 -14.57
C HIS A 87 -5.31 -19.71 -13.66
N TYR A 88 -4.17 -19.08 -13.33
CA TYR A 88 -4.11 -17.84 -12.58
C TYR A 88 -3.51 -16.71 -13.42
N TRP A 89 -4.03 -15.49 -13.26
CA TRP A 89 -3.35 -14.28 -13.71
C TRP A 89 -2.91 -13.49 -12.50
N VAL A 90 -1.68 -13.00 -12.51
CA VAL A 90 -1.16 -12.06 -11.53
C VAL A 90 -0.80 -10.79 -12.28
N GLN A 91 -1.61 -9.76 -12.08
CA GLN A 91 -1.44 -8.46 -12.71
C GLN A 91 -1.12 -7.44 -11.63
N THR A 92 -0.01 -6.73 -11.79
CA THR A 92 0.40 -5.71 -10.83
C THR A 92 0.56 -4.38 -11.52
N ASN A 93 0.25 -3.30 -10.82
CA ASN A 93 0.57 -1.94 -11.25
C ASN A 93 1.28 -1.20 -10.12
N ILE A 94 2.54 -0.85 -10.34
CA ILE A 94 3.29 -0.01 -9.42
C ILE A 94 2.82 1.42 -9.64
N LEU A 95 2.14 1.98 -8.64
CA LEU A 95 1.47 3.26 -8.74
C LEU A 95 2.34 4.41 -8.23
N LYS A 96 3.10 4.17 -7.16
CA LYS A 96 4.01 5.17 -6.58
C LYS A 96 5.23 4.47 -6.00
N LEU A 97 6.41 5.04 -6.24
CA LEU A 97 7.60 4.76 -5.47
C LEU A 97 8.23 6.09 -5.09
N ASP A 98 8.16 6.42 -3.81
CA ASP A 98 8.66 7.70 -3.31
C ASP A 98 9.03 7.61 -1.83
N LYS A 99 9.67 8.67 -1.33
CA LYS A 99 9.80 8.88 0.11
C LYS A 99 8.41 9.13 0.69
N MET A 100 8.07 8.44 1.78
CA MET A 100 6.74 8.51 2.35
C MET A 100 6.79 8.25 3.84
N ASP A 101 5.99 9.00 4.60
CA ASP A 101 5.84 8.74 6.03
C ASP A 101 4.80 7.63 6.31
N LEU A 102 4.80 7.10 7.54
CA LEU A 102 3.91 5.99 7.92
C LEU A 102 2.42 6.35 7.82
N ARG A 103 2.05 7.61 8.10
CA ARG A 103 0.65 8.06 8.06
C ARG A 103 0.19 8.18 6.61
N GLU A 104 1.01 8.74 5.74
CA GLU A 104 0.78 8.78 4.29
C GLU A 104 0.62 7.36 3.74
N ALA A 105 1.49 6.43 4.16
CA ALA A 105 1.45 5.03 3.78
C ALA A 105 0.17 4.30 4.21
N GLN A 106 -0.22 4.48 5.48
CA GLN A 106 -1.46 3.93 6.03
C GLN A 106 -2.68 4.47 5.27
N GLY A 107 -2.66 5.76 4.91
CA GLY A 107 -3.72 6.38 4.14
C GLY A 107 -3.87 5.77 2.75
N PHE A 108 -2.77 5.55 2.02
CA PHE A 108 -2.83 4.86 0.73
C PHE A 108 -3.30 3.40 0.86
N LEU A 109 -2.89 2.69 1.92
CA LEU A 109 -3.35 1.33 2.19
C LEU A 109 -4.86 1.30 2.47
N SER A 110 -5.33 2.21 3.32
CA SER A 110 -6.75 2.34 3.69
C SER A 110 -7.65 2.79 2.54
N SER A 111 -7.11 3.50 1.55
CA SER A 111 -7.85 3.86 0.34
C SER A 111 -8.15 2.65 -0.57
N GLY A 112 -7.42 1.55 -0.39
CA GLY A 112 -7.66 0.30 -1.12
C GLY A 112 -7.26 0.32 -2.60
N TYR A 113 -7.50 -0.81 -3.26
CA TYR A 113 -7.20 -1.01 -4.68
C TYR A 113 -7.99 -0.05 -5.58
N GLY A 114 -7.36 0.48 -6.63
CA GLY A 114 -8.01 1.32 -7.65
C GLY A 114 -8.35 2.75 -7.20
N ALA A 115 -8.25 3.06 -5.90
CA ALA A 115 -8.38 4.43 -5.43
C ALA A 115 -7.18 5.27 -5.90
N GLY A 116 -7.47 6.45 -6.45
CA GLY A 116 -6.46 7.36 -6.95
C GLY A 116 -5.46 7.75 -5.86
N ILE A 117 -4.18 7.75 -6.20
CA ILE A 117 -3.12 8.26 -5.33
C ILE A 117 -3.17 9.79 -5.41
N SER A 118 -3.94 10.42 -4.52
CA SER A 118 -3.97 11.88 -4.39
C SER A 118 -3.58 12.26 -2.96
N GLY A 119 -2.63 13.20 -2.82
CA GLY A 119 -2.13 13.65 -1.51
C GLY A 119 -3.21 14.29 -0.62
N ALA A 120 -4.39 14.59 -1.16
CA ALA A 120 -5.53 15.13 -0.43
C ALA A 120 -6.32 14.07 0.37
N ALA A 121 -6.26 12.78 -0.01
CA ALA A 121 -7.03 11.72 0.64
C ALA A 121 -6.60 11.46 2.10
N LEU A 122 -5.38 11.87 2.46
CA LEU A 122 -4.81 11.71 3.80
C LEU A 122 -5.41 12.66 4.84
N GLY A 123 -6.09 13.73 4.41
CA GLY A 123 -6.72 14.71 5.31
C GLY A 123 -8.14 14.33 5.76
N ALA A 124 -8.82 13.43 5.04
CA ALA A 124 -10.25 13.15 5.26
C ALA A 124 -10.53 12.05 6.30
N LEU A 125 -9.54 11.20 6.61
CA LEU A 125 -9.70 10.11 7.58
C LEU A 125 -9.67 10.57 9.05
N ALA A 126 -9.32 11.84 9.31
CA ALA A 126 -9.32 12.40 10.66
C ALA A 126 -10.70 12.90 11.14
N THR A 127 -11.72 12.91 10.29
CA THR A 127 -13.03 13.53 10.58
C THR A 127 -14.16 12.57 10.99
N GLY A 128 -13.89 11.27 11.17
CA GLY A 128 -14.95 10.26 11.33
C GLY A 128 -15.15 9.60 12.71
N ALA A 129 -14.31 9.87 13.72
CA ALA A 129 -14.26 9.03 14.93
C ALA A 129 -15.02 9.57 16.17
N PHE A 130 -15.97 10.50 16.01
CA PHE A 130 -16.86 10.92 17.11
C PHE A 130 -18.32 10.93 16.69
N THR A 131 -18.88 9.75 16.43
CA THR A 131 -20.35 9.58 16.41
C THR A 131 -20.74 8.46 17.34
N SER A 132 -20.88 8.80 18.62
CA SER A 132 -21.62 7.98 19.58
C SER A 132 -22.59 8.88 20.34
N HIS A 133 -23.82 8.88 19.80
CA HIS A 133 -25.09 9.15 20.48
C HIS A 133 -25.47 10.60 20.82
N ASN A 134 -26.76 10.85 20.57
CA ASN A 134 -27.64 11.93 21.03
C ASN A 134 -27.34 13.38 20.62
N ASN A 135 -27.98 13.76 19.50
CA ASN A 135 -28.72 15.00 19.34
C ASN A 135 -27.90 16.30 19.50
N THR A 136 -27.16 16.72 18.47
CA THR A 136 -26.91 18.12 18.08
C THR A 136 -25.84 18.16 16.97
N LEU A 137 -25.86 19.25 16.20
CA LEU A 137 -24.88 19.63 15.17
C LEU A 137 -25.19 19.23 13.72
N ALA A 138 -26.43 19.48 13.32
CA ALA A 138 -26.68 20.07 12.00
C ALA A 138 -26.31 21.57 12.07
N ALA A 139 -25.62 22.07 11.04
CA ALA A 139 -25.17 23.44 10.79
C ALA A 139 -23.80 23.87 11.37
N GLY A 140 -22.85 24.14 10.46
CA GLY A 140 -21.70 25.02 10.72
C GLY A 140 -20.38 24.33 11.07
N GLY A 141 -19.92 23.39 10.24
CA GLY A 141 -18.60 22.76 10.41
C GLY A 141 -17.46 23.69 9.97
N LEU A 142 -16.86 24.43 10.91
CA LEU A 142 -15.48 24.96 10.87
C LEU A 142 -15.07 25.43 12.27
N ILE A 143 -15.14 24.58 13.30
CA ILE A 143 -14.54 24.89 14.61
C ILE A 143 -13.94 23.60 15.18
N GLY A 144 -12.61 23.50 15.18
CA GLY A 144 -11.90 22.45 15.92
C GLY A 144 -10.61 21.95 15.28
N ALA A 145 -9.61 22.82 15.06
CA ALA A 145 -8.24 22.36 14.78
C ALA A 145 -7.16 23.32 15.28
N THR A 146 -7.43 24.12 16.32
CA THR A 146 -6.47 25.11 16.83
C THR A 146 -6.06 24.82 18.27
N VAL A 147 -5.60 23.59 18.56
CA VAL A 147 -4.80 23.33 19.77
C VAL A 147 -3.78 22.23 19.50
N GLY A 148 -2.51 22.62 19.32
CA GLY A 148 -1.36 21.91 19.87
C GLY A 148 -1.01 20.53 19.33
N LEU A 149 -0.81 20.37 18.03
CA LEU A 149 0.18 19.40 17.52
C LEU A 149 1.47 20.16 17.23
N VAL A 150 2.12 20.61 18.28
CA VAL A 150 3.46 21.20 18.17
C VAL A 150 4.44 20.04 18.09
N ALA A 151 4.95 19.83 16.88
CA ALA A 151 6.32 19.43 16.60
C ALA A 151 6.96 18.43 17.58
N ASP A 152 6.62 17.15 17.43
CA ASP A 152 7.68 16.16 17.54
C ASP A 152 8.38 16.09 16.19
N ALA A 153 9.56 16.70 16.20
CA ALA A 153 10.73 16.38 15.39
C ALA A 153 10.44 15.62 14.09
N ILE A 154 10.37 16.43 13.03
CA ILE A 154 10.72 16.06 11.65
C ILE A 154 12.13 15.47 11.69
N VAL A 155 12.23 14.19 12.00
CA VAL A 155 13.38 13.37 11.61
C VAL A 155 12.90 12.73 10.33
N GLU A 156 13.48 13.13 9.20
CA GLU A 156 13.32 12.43 7.93
C GLU A 156 13.85 11.00 8.10
N ASP A 157 13.00 10.12 8.62
CA ASP A 157 13.11 8.70 8.34
C ASP A 157 12.66 8.55 6.89
N VAL A 158 13.65 8.65 6.00
CA VAL A 158 13.48 8.45 4.57
C VAL A 158 13.11 6.99 4.34
N ASN A 159 11.84 6.65 4.56
CA ASN A 159 11.28 5.38 4.18
C ASN A 159 10.84 5.51 2.74
N TYR A 160 11.42 4.68 1.87
CA TYR A 160 10.91 4.53 0.52
C TYR A 160 9.77 3.52 0.55
N ALA A 161 8.64 3.92 0.02
CA ALA A 161 7.45 3.09 0.00
C ALA A 161 6.99 2.87 -1.44
N MET A 162 6.60 1.63 -1.73
CA MET A 162 6.12 1.22 -3.04
C MET A 162 4.64 0.87 -2.94
N ILE A 163 3.78 1.71 -3.50
CA ILE A 163 2.36 1.39 -3.61
C ILE A 163 2.14 0.58 -4.88
N THR A 164 1.69 -0.66 -4.70
CA THR A 164 1.41 -1.58 -5.80
C THR A 164 -0.01 -2.11 -5.70
N ASP A 165 -0.80 -1.87 -6.73
CA ASP A 165 -2.10 -2.51 -6.89
C ASP A 165 -1.89 -3.89 -7.50
N VAL A 166 -2.47 -4.92 -6.88
CA VAL A 166 -2.38 -6.31 -7.30
C VAL A 166 -3.77 -6.84 -7.59
N GLN A 167 -3.94 -7.38 -8.80
CA GLN A 167 -5.10 -8.15 -9.19
C GLN A 167 -4.69 -9.60 -9.43
N ILE A 168 -5.39 -10.52 -8.77
CA ILE A 168 -5.28 -11.95 -9.00
C ILE A 168 -6.56 -12.43 -9.64
N VAL A 169 -6.45 -13.12 -10.77
CA VAL A 169 -7.59 -13.74 -11.45
C VAL A 169 -7.44 -15.24 -11.37
N GLU A 170 -8.48 -15.94 -10.93
CA GLU A 170 -8.56 -17.41 -10.92
C GLU A 170 -9.60 -17.85 -11.94
N LYS A 171 -9.19 -18.68 -12.90
CA LYS A 171 -10.09 -19.32 -13.85
C LYS A 171 -10.82 -20.46 -13.15
N THR A 172 -12.14 -20.51 -13.29
CA THR A 172 -12.98 -21.56 -12.70
C THR A 172 -13.82 -22.23 -13.77
N ASP A 173 -14.27 -23.46 -13.48
CA ASP A 173 -15.21 -24.20 -14.32
C ASP A 173 -16.67 -23.76 -14.06
N GLN A 174 -16.89 -22.95 -13.04
CA GLN A 174 -18.20 -22.40 -12.67
C GLN A 174 -18.45 -21.04 -13.33
N GLN A 175 -19.72 -20.72 -13.58
CA GLN A 175 -20.10 -19.39 -14.03
C GLN A 175 -20.10 -18.43 -12.85
N VAL A 176 -19.31 -17.36 -12.95
CA VAL A 176 -19.21 -16.28 -11.99
C VAL A 176 -19.99 -15.08 -12.54
N GLN A 177 -21.00 -14.64 -11.79
CA GLN A 177 -21.67 -13.38 -12.06
C GLN A 177 -21.02 -12.29 -11.20
N THR A 178 -20.49 -11.26 -11.86
CA THR A 178 -19.92 -10.10 -11.17
C THR A 178 -20.76 -8.88 -11.53
N THR A 179 -21.27 -8.20 -10.50
CA THR A 179 -21.96 -6.92 -10.64
C THR A 179 -21.02 -5.84 -10.13
N GLU A 180 -20.50 -5.02 -11.04
CA GLU A 180 -19.65 -3.88 -10.72
C GLU A 180 -20.46 -2.59 -10.83
N GLN A 181 -20.34 -1.74 -9.83
CA GLN A 181 -20.85 -0.36 -9.90
C GLN A 181 -19.67 0.57 -10.12
N ALA A 182 -19.59 1.15 -11.30
CA ALA A 182 -18.56 2.10 -11.65
C ALA A 182 -19.15 3.50 -11.75
N ASN A 183 -18.50 4.48 -11.12
CA ASN A 183 -18.80 5.89 -11.35
C ASN A 183 -17.80 6.42 -12.38
N ILE A 184 -18.20 6.40 -13.65
CA ILE A 184 -17.35 6.79 -14.77
C ILE A 184 -17.41 8.31 -14.90
N LYS A 185 -16.32 8.97 -14.51
CA LYS A 185 -16.17 10.42 -14.66
C LYS A 185 -15.66 10.74 -16.06
N SER A 186 -16.54 11.23 -16.93
CA SER A 186 -16.19 11.65 -18.30
C SER A 186 -15.89 13.15 -18.32
N GLY A 187 -14.64 13.52 -18.02
CA GLY A 187 -14.18 14.91 -17.98
C GLY A 187 -14.54 15.66 -16.68
N SER A 188 -14.57 16.99 -16.74
CA SER A 188 -14.77 17.86 -15.57
C SER A 188 -16.22 18.03 -15.13
N SER A 189 -17.20 17.64 -15.95
CA SER A 189 -18.59 18.06 -15.80
C SER A 189 -19.63 16.94 -15.73
N SER A 190 -19.27 15.68 -15.99
CA SER A 190 -20.24 14.57 -15.98
C SER A 190 -19.68 13.32 -15.28
N SER A 191 -20.51 12.73 -14.43
CA SER A 191 -20.28 11.43 -13.80
C SER A 191 -21.43 10.49 -14.14
N THR A 192 -21.14 9.43 -14.88
CA THR A 192 -22.12 8.40 -15.23
C THR A 192 -21.98 7.24 -14.25
N GLN A 193 -23.03 6.97 -13.49
CA GLN A 193 -23.10 5.76 -12.69
C GLN A 193 -23.55 4.61 -13.61
N THR A 194 -22.69 3.60 -13.74
CA THR A 194 -22.93 2.43 -14.58
C THR A 194 -22.87 1.18 -13.72
N THR A 195 -23.92 0.38 -13.80
CA THR A 195 -23.93 -0.99 -13.27
C THR A 195 -23.59 -1.93 -14.41
N LEU A 196 -22.44 -2.59 -14.33
CA LEU A 196 -22.02 -3.59 -15.29
C LEU A 196 -22.18 -4.98 -14.66
N THR A 197 -23.05 -5.80 -15.25
CA THR A 197 -23.16 -7.21 -14.90
C THR A 197 -22.40 -8.03 -15.94
N THR A 198 -21.32 -8.68 -15.52
CA THR A 198 -20.52 -9.56 -16.36
C THR A 198 -20.73 -11.01 -15.93
N LEU A 199 -20.95 -11.89 -16.90
CA LEU A 199 -20.94 -13.34 -16.72
C LEU A 199 -19.64 -13.86 -17.33
N ASP A 200 -18.72 -14.34 -16.49
CA ASP A 200 -17.43 -14.90 -16.88
C ASP A 200 -17.16 -16.17 -16.07
N ASN A 201 -16.11 -16.90 -16.40
CA ASN A 201 -15.62 -18.04 -15.65
C ASN A 201 -14.35 -17.68 -14.86
N LYS A 202 -14.30 -16.45 -14.35
CA LYS A 202 -13.13 -15.89 -13.66
C LYS A 202 -13.53 -15.24 -12.35
N LYS A 203 -12.88 -15.64 -11.27
CA LYS A 203 -12.92 -14.95 -9.98
C LYS A 203 -11.81 -13.90 -9.97
N ARG A 204 -12.12 -12.68 -9.55
CA ARG A 204 -11.15 -11.58 -9.46
C ARG A 204 -10.98 -11.17 -8.01
N PHE A 205 -9.73 -11.09 -7.58
CA PHE A 205 -9.33 -10.65 -6.27
C PHE A 205 -8.41 -9.45 -6.42
N GLN A 206 -8.60 -8.43 -5.59
CA GLN A 206 -7.91 -7.16 -5.70
C GLN A 206 -7.42 -6.74 -4.33
N THR A 207 -6.18 -6.29 -4.26
CA THR A 207 -5.60 -5.75 -3.03
C THR A 207 -4.52 -4.74 -3.37
N ARG A 208 -4.29 -3.81 -2.46
CA ARG A 208 -3.16 -2.88 -2.53
C ARG A 208 -2.09 -3.36 -1.56
N ILE A 209 -0.85 -3.37 -2.03
CA ILE A 209 0.34 -3.70 -1.25
C ILE A 209 1.17 -2.44 -1.06
N LEU A 210 1.65 -2.25 0.16
CA LEU A 210 2.64 -1.26 0.58
C LEU A 210 3.91 -1.99 1.03
#